data_AF-X1CD96-F1
#
_entry.id   AF-X1CD96-F1
#
_cell.length_a   1.000
_cell.length_b   1.000
_cell.length_c   1.000
_cell.angle_alpha   90.00
_cell.angle_beta   90.00
_cell.angle_gamma   90.00
#
_symmetry.space_group_name_H-M   'P 1'
#
loop_
_entity.id
_entity.type
_entity.pdbx_description
1 polymer ?
#
loop_
_entity_poly.entity_id
_entity_poly.type
_entity_poly.pdbx_seq_one_letter_code
_entity_poly.pdbx_strand_id
1 'polypeptide(L)'
;ICQRNGTKVYNNDITSGGMGITISFNCTNNEIYGNTVSGGLPALFLLQNNPGTFANNMIYQNSFTATGCLIYLGLNPAFDVHDNFVFNNNFSGEFIKKLQDIVSPSSGGIQFWYCYPTCGNYWTSHSGTDAHKGPNQDTPGGDGIGDSPFMLDFVGIWFDNYPRMEPWNGTKVNWDTGAPSLSGEYPPDSSTGVSVNEPIVNVTIVDPCDCIDWSIEGDYINDASGTNSPCGNKWATSITPLPDNVIITWYVNVTDGFNASHVVYSFTTEGMIPVVDADGNDDMIVTARGEYLFI
;
A
#
# COMPACT_ATOMS: atom_id res chain seq x y z
N ILE A 1 -9.22 -9.92 19.72
CA ILE A 1 -9.96 -8.70 19.39
C ILE A 1 -9.95 -8.54 17.87
N CYS A 2 -10.92 -9.15 17.17
CA CYS A 2 -11.54 -8.73 15.91
C CYS A 2 -12.30 -9.93 15.29
N GLN A 3 -13.63 -9.80 15.19
CA GLN A 3 -14.54 -10.59 14.34
C GLN A 3 -15.34 -9.62 13.45
N ARG A 4 -14.77 -8.45 13.14
CA ARG A 4 -15.44 -7.33 12.47
C ARG A 4 -14.55 -6.82 11.34
N ASN A 5 -15.16 -6.12 10.40
CA ASN A 5 -14.45 -5.53 9.27
C ASN A 5 -14.36 -4.01 9.45
N GLY A 6 -13.32 -3.38 8.94
CA GLY A 6 -13.18 -1.92 9.00
C GLY A 6 -12.85 -1.37 10.40
N THR A 7 -12.26 -2.17 11.29
CA THR A 7 -11.98 -1.76 12.67
C THR A 7 -10.58 -1.19 12.81
N LYS A 8 -10.44 -0.10 13.59
CA LYS A 8 -9.14 0.40 14.04
C LYS A 8 -8.95 0.12 15.53
N VAL A 9 -7.86 -0.57 15.90
CA VAL A 9 -7.49 -0.88 17.28
C VAL A 9 -6.11 -0.32 17.54
N TYR A 10 -5.99 0.74 18.33
CA TYR A 10 -4.71 1.42 18.48
C TYR A 10 -4.45 2.00 19.86
N ASN A 11 -3.16 2.14 20.18
CA ASN A 11 -2.66 2.76 21.43
C ASN A 11 -3.23 2.14 22.72
N ASN A 12 -3.43 0.82 22.73
CA ASN A 12 -3.88 0.09 23.91
C ASN A 12 -2.69 -0.55 24.64
N ASP A 13 -2.76 -0.60 25.98
CA ASP A 13 -1.91 -1.45 26.81
C ASP A 13 -2.72 -2.68 27.23
N ILE A 14 -2.34 -3.84 26.70
CA ILE A 14 -3.04 -5.11 26.85
C ILE A 14 -2.16 -6.05 27.66
N THR A 15 -2.49 -6.19 28.94
CA THR A 15 -1.96 -7.27 29.77
C THR A 15 -2.96 -8.43 29.75
N SER A 16 -2.62 -9.54 29.12
CA SER A 16 -3.51 -10.70 28.99
C SER A 16 -3.00 -11.88 29.80
N GLY A 17 -3.91 -12.64 30.42
CA GLY A 17 -3.66 -13.99 30.93
C GLY A 17 -4.06 -15.11 29.95
N GLY A 18 -4.60 -14.74 28.78
CA GLY A 18 -5.09 -15.62 27.72
C GLY A 18 -4.51 -15.22 26.35
N MET A 19 -5.30 -15.10 25.29
CA MET A 19 -4.82 -14.59 24.00
C MET A 19 -4.66 -13.06 24.03
N GLY A 20 -3.67 -12.52 23.33
CA GLY A 20 -3.45 -11.08 23.16
C GLY A 20 -4.33 -10.49 22.04
N ILE A 21 -3.72 -9.88 21.03
CA ILE A 21 -4.43 -9.44 19.82
C ILE A 21 -4.86 -10.69 19.05
N THR A 22 -6.11 -10.71 18.58
CA THR A 22 -6.66 -11.87 17.86
C THR A 22 -7.46 -11.37 16.68
N ILE A 23 -7.01 -11.69 15.47
CA ILE A 23 -7.80 -11.50 14.24
C ILE A 23 -8.19 -12.88 13.76
N SER A 24 -9.50 -13.12 13.62
CA SER A 24 -9.98 -14.45 13.28
C SER A 24 -11.29 -14.41 12.51
N PHE A 25 -11.44 -15.32 11.55
CA PHE A 25 -12.67 -15.58 10.79
C PHE A 25 -13.17 -14.37 9.99
N ASN A 26 -13.10 -14.46 8.65
CA ASN A 26 -13.79 -13.54 7.73
C ASN A 26 -13.60 -12.06 8.09
N CYS A 27 -12.35 -11.71 8.42
CA CYS A 27 -11.98 -10.39 8.89
C CYS A 27 -11.26 -9.64 7.78
N THR A 28 -11.78 -8.46 7.42
CA THR A 28 -11.18 -7.61 6.40
C THR A 28 -11.05 -6.15 6.81
N ASN A 29 -10.07 -5.47 6.22
CA ASN A 29 -9.92 -4.01 6.33
C ASN A 29 -9.71 -3.53 7.78
N ASN A 30 -8.99 -4.28 8.61
CA ASN A 30 -8.69 -3.86 9.98
C ASN A 30 -7.29 -3.26 10.09
N GLU A 31 -7.15 -2.23 10.93
CA GLU A 31 -5.87 -1.63 11.27
C GLU A 31 -5.60 -1.79 12.77
N ILE A 32 -4.49 -2.41 13.10
CA ILE A 32 -4.08 -2.64 14.49
C ILE A 32 -2.69 -2.08 14.71
N TYR A 33 -2.58 -0.97 15.45
CA TYR A 33 -1.30 -0.27 15.56
C TYR A 33 -1.02 0.44 16.87
N GLY A 34 0.25 0.61 17.23
CA GLY A 34 0.64 1.32 18.45
C GLY A 34 0.24 0.61 19.75
N ASN A 35 -0.17 -0.66 19.72
CA ASN A 35 -0.58 -1.39 20.92
C ASN A 35 0.64 -2.02 21.61
N THR A 36 0.62 -2.05 22.93
CA THR A 36 1.56 -2.83 23.76
C THR A 36 0.83 -4.04 24.30
N VAL A 37 1.36 -5.24 24.06
CA VAL A 37 0.76 -6.51 24.46
C VAL A 37 1.76 -7.30 25.29
N SER A 38 1.42 -7.58 26.55
CA SER A 38 2.23 -8.36 27.47
C SER A 38 1.44 -9.55 28.04
N GLY A 39 2.11 -10.70 28.20
CA GLY A 39 1.58 -11.87 28.91
C GLY A 39 0.63 -12.80 28.15
N GLY A 40 0.21 -12.43 26.92
CA GLY A 40 -0.69 -13.26 26.11
C GLY A 40 -0.03 -14.53 25.53
N LEU A 41 -0.77 -15.64 25.51
CA LEU A 41 -0.39 -16.93 24.92
C LEU A 41 -1.47 -17.41 23.91
N PRO A 42 -1.37 -17.04 22.61
CA PRO A 42 -0.33 -16.19 22.02
C PRO A 42 -0.52 -14.69 22.24
N ALA A 43 0.54 -13.89 22.08
CA ALA A 43 0.43 -12.44 22.02
C ALA A 43 -0.27 -11.95 20.74
N LEU A 44 -0.03 -12.62 19.61
CA LEU A 44 -0.72 -12.40 18.35
C LEU A 44 -1.34 -13.71 17.84
N PHE A 45 -2.66 -13.73 17.65
CA PHE A 45 -3.40 -14.88 17.14
C PHE A 45 -4.04 -14.54 15.79
N LEU A 46 -3.59 -15.19 14.72
CA LEU A 46 -4.15 -15.04 13.37
C LEU A 46 -4.73 -16.38 12.92
N LEU A 47 -6.05 -16.44 12.75
CA LEU A 47 -6.76 -17.68 12.45
C LEU A 47 -7.82 -17.50 11.35
N GLN A 48 -7.64 -18.20 10.23
CA GLN A 48 -8.65 -18.40 9.21
C GLN A 48 -8.86 -19.91 8.99
N ASN A 49 -9.86 -20.46 9.67
CA ASN A 49 -10.26 -21.87 9.57
C ASN A 49 -11.75 -22.05 9.22
N ASN A 50 -12.44 -20.98 8.84
CA ASN A 50 -13.80 -21.02 8.32
C ASN A 50 -13.83 -20.49 6.87
N PRO A 51 -14.79 -20.93 6.03
CA PRO A 51 -14.95 -20.38 4.69
C PRO A 51 -15.23 -18.87 4.69
N GLY A 52 -14.53 -18.15 3.81
CA GLY A 52 -14.70 -16.72 3.53
C GLY A 52 -13.33 -16.02 3.38
N THR A 53 -13.36 -14.68 3.44
CA THR A 53 -12.20 -13.83 3.09
C THR A 53 -11.52 -13.25 4.32
N PHE A 54 -10.21 -13.48 4.45
CA PHE A 54 -9.33 -12.85 5.45
C PHE A 54 -8.31 -12.00 4.71
N ALA A 55 -8.56 -10.70 4.61
CA ALA A 55 -7.77 -9.85 3.72
C ALA A 55 -7.69 -8.39 4.15
N ASN A 56 -6.70 -7.65 3.65
CA ASN A 56 -6.53 -6.22 3.90
C ASN A 56 -6.44 -5.88 5.40
N ASN A 57 -5.86 -6.76 6.23
CA ASN A 57 -5.59 -6.45 7.63
C ASN A 57 -4.15 -5.97 7.77
N MET A 58 -3.97 -4.81 8.39
CA MET A 58 -2.66 -4.21 8.67
C MET A 58 -2.38 -4.23 10.17
N ILE A 59 -1.29 -4.87 10.58
CA ILE A 59 -0.82 -4.95 11.96
C ILE A 59 0.56 -4.33 12.01
N TYR A 60 0.68 -3.13 12.56
CA TYR A 60 1.94 -2.38 12.50
C TYR A 60 2.24 -1.57 13.74
N GLN A 61 3.50 -1.32 14.06
CA GLN A 61 3.90 -0.48 15.20
C GLN A 61 3.39 -0.97 16.56
N ASN A 62 3.15 -2.27 16.73
CA ASN A 62 2.78 -2.86 18.01
C ASN A 62 4.02 -3.43 18.70
N SER A 63 3.99 -3.51 20.03
CA SER A 63 4.96 -4.24 20.84
C SER A 63 4.32 -5.49 21.42
N PHE A 64 4.86 -6.66 21.10
CA PHE A 64 4.39 -7.96 21.57
C PHE A 64 5.46 -8.60 22.43
N THR A 65 5.12 -8.89 23.69
CA THR A 65 5.99 -9.62 24.62
C THR A 65 5.27 -10.86 25.13
N ALA A 66 5.85 -12.04 24.89
CA ALA A 66 5.33 -13.31 25.41
C ALA A 66 6.46 -14.21 25.92
N THR A 67 6.21 -14.86 27.06
CA THR A 67 7.09 -15.88 27.66
C THR A 67 6.80 -17.30 27.15
N GLY A 68 5.91 -17.43 26.16
CA GLY A 68 5.54 -18.68 25.51
C GLY A 68 5.23 -18.40 24.05
N CYS A 69 4.04 -18.78 23.56
CA CYS A 69 3.62 -18.50 22.19
C CYS A 69 3.56 -16.98 21.92
N LEU A 70 4.39 -16.49 21.01
CA LEU A 70 4.41 -15.10 20.57
C LEU A 70 3.38 -14.90 19.45
N ILE A 71 3.45 -15.77 18.44
CA ILE A 71 2.53 -15.75 17.30
C ILE A 71 1.91 -17.14 17.15
N TYR A 72 0.60 -17.16 17.00
CA TYR A 72 -0.13 -18.32 16.53
C TYR A 72 -0.66 -18.05 15.12
N LEU A 73 -0.35 -18.97 14.20
CA LEU A 73 -0.85 -18.95 12.83
C LEU A 73 -1.67 -20.22 12.54
N GLY A 74 -2.91 -20.02 12.13
CA GLY A 74 -3.75 -21.08 11.59
C GLY A 74 -4.50 -20.57 10.37
N LEU A 75 -3.99 -20.83 9.17
CA LEU A 75 -4.68 -20.47 7.94
C LEU A 75 -5.06 -21.75 7.22
N ASN A 76 -6.07 -21.69 6.37
CA ASN A 76 -6.41 -22.79 5.49
C ASN A 76 -6.24 -22.31 4.04
N PRO A 77 -5.36 -22.93 3.25
CA PRO A 77 -5.08 -22.50 1.88
C PRO A 77 -6.28 -22.66 0.94
N ALA A 78 -7.33 -23.38 1.33
CA ALA A 78 -8.58 -23.45 0.59
C ALA A 78 -9.44 -22.19 0.72
N PHE A 79 -9.08 -21.26 1.60
CA PHE A 79 -9.82 -20.03 1.83
C PHE A 79 -9.08 -18.81 1.28
N ASP A 80 -9.86 -17.77 1.06
CA ASP A 80 -9.40 -16.54 0.44
C ASP A 80 -8.61 -15.71 1.46
N VAL A 81 -7.28 -15.81 1.39
CA VAL A 81 -6.33 -15.12 2.27
C VAL A 81 -5.34 -14.33 1.43
N HIS A 82 -5.45 -13.02 1.43
CA HIS A 82 -4.64 -12.12 0.61
C HIS A 82 -4.45 -10.77 1.31
N ASP A 83 -3.41 -10.02 0.94
CA ASP A 83 -3.23 -8.62 1.35
C ASP A 83 -3.26 -8.38 2.87
N ASN A 84 -2.74 -9.32 3.67
CA ASN A 84 -2.55 -9.10 5.10
C ASN A 84 -1.09 -8.81 5.38
N PHE A 85 -0.82 -7.74 6.12
CA PHE A 85 0.52 -7.24 6.36
C PHE A 85 0.78 -7.07 7.86
N VAL A 86 1.90 -7.64 8.31
CA VAL A 86 2.41 -7.53 9.68
C VAL A 86 3.82 -6.96 9.59
N PHE A 87 4.00 -5.68 9.89
CA PHE A 87 5.28 -4.99 9.67
C PHE A 87 5.53 -3.92 10.73
N ASN A 88 6.78 -3.51 10.95
CA ASN A 88 7.14 -2.51 11.96
C ASN A 88 6.65 -2.83 13.38
N ASN A 89 6.46 -4.10 13.73
CA ASN A 89 6.16 -4.52 15.10
C ASN A 89 7.45 -4.94 15.82
N ASN A 90 7.41 -4.87 17.15
CA ASN A 90 8.47 -5.34 18.04
C ASN A 90 8.05 -6.67 18.67
N PHE A 91 8.67 -7.76 18.26
CA PHE A 91 8.41 -9.10 18.76
C PHE A 91 9.49 -9.54 19.74
N SER A 92 9.12 -9.64 21.01
CA SER A 92 9.98 -10.13 22.11
C SER A 92 9.45 -11.46 22.65
N GLY A 93 10.19 -12.54 22.39
CA GLY A 93 9.80 -13.90 22.77
C GLY A 93 10.41 -14.95 21.83
N GLU A 94 10.19 -16.22 22.14
CA GLU A 94 10.95 -17.31 21.50
C GLU A 94 10.10 -18.36 20.75
N PHE A 95 8.78 -18.42 20.95
CA PHE A 95 7.96 -19.51 20.41
C PHE A 95 6.90 -19.04 19.41
N ILE A 96 6.93 -19.56 18.19
CA ILE A 96 5.89 -19.37 17.17
C ILE A 96 5.16 -20.70 16.98
N LYS A 97 3.84 -20.75 17.21
CA LYS A 97 3.04 -21.96 17.04
C LYS A 97 2.27 -21.93 15.72
N LYS A 98 2.32 -23.04 14.98
CA LYS A 98 1.59 -23.23 13.72
C LYS A 98 0.72 -24.48 13.85
N LEU A 99 -0.52 -24.42 13.36
CA LEU A 99 -1.46 -25.54 13.48
C LEU A 99 -1.79 -26.27 12.16
N GLN A 100 -1.16 -25.91 11.04
CA GLN A 100 -1.39 -26.63 9.78
C GLN A 100 -0.26 -26.47 8.76
N ASP A 101 0.00 -27.52 7.97
CA ASP A 101 0.87 -27.51 6.78
C ASP A 101 0.20 -26.66 5.69
N ILE A 102 0.46 -25.36 5.74
CA ILE A 102 -0.12 -24.39 4.81
C ILE A 102 0.88 -24.20 3.68
N VAL A 103 0.50 -24.70 2.50
CA VAL A 103 1.09 -24.26 1.24
C VAL A 103 0.86 -22.75 1.15
N SER A 104 1.89 -21.98 0.82
CA SER A 104 1.77 -20.54 0.56
C SER A 104 0.50 -20.30 -0.26
N PRO A 105 -0.50 -19.55 0.25
CA PRO A 105 -1.70 -19.28 -0.51
C PRO A 105 -1.27 -18.70 -1.86
N SER A 106 -1.82 -19.21 -2.96
CA SER A 106 -1.56 -18.66 -4.30
C SER A 106 -1.93 -17.17 -4.43
N SER A 107 -2.52 -16.59 -3.39
CA SER A 107 -3.00 -15.21 -3.24
C SER A 107 -2.22 -14.37 -2.20
N GLY A 108 -1.02 -14.77 -1.78
CA GLY A 108 -0.13 -13.88 -1.00
C GLY A 108 -0.28 -13.91 0.54
N GLY A 109 -1.27 -14.61 1.08
CA GLY A 109 -1.32 -15.00 2.50
C GLY A 109 -1.16 -13.87 3.52
N ILE A 110 -0.21 -14.03 4.45
CA ILE A 110 0.21 -13.03 5.43
C ILE A 110 1.67 -12.70 5.18
N GLN A 111 1.96 -11.44 4.89
CA GLN A 111 3.32 -10.95 4.72
C GLN A 111 3.80 -10.37 6.05
N PHE A 112 4.93 -10.88 6.55
CA PHE A 112 5.59 -10.36 7.75
C PHE A 112 6.56 -9.22 7.45
N TRP A 113 6.44 -8.66 6.26
CA TRP A 113 7.10 -7.46 5.83
C TRP A 113 6.10 -6.66 5.00
N TYR A 114 6.45 -5.43 4.67
CA TYR A 114 5.65 -4.64 3.75
C TYR A 114 6.41 -4.44 2.44
N CYS A 115 7.43 -3.61 2.47
CA CYS A 115 8.25 -3.24 1.33
C CYS A 115 9.46 -2.46 1.81
N TYR A 116 10.51 -2.36 1.00
CA TYR A 116 11.64 -1.49 1.31
C TYR A 116 11.28 -0.01 1.04
N PRO A 117 11.62 0.99 1.90
CA PRO A 117 12.28 0.93 3.21
C PRO A 117 11.29 0.91 4.39
N THR A 118 10.01 0.58 4.17
CA THR A 118 9.06 0.39 5.29
C THR A 118 9.44 -0.81 6.15
N CYS A 119 10.16 -1.78 5.57
CA CYS A 119 10.72 -2.99 6.16
C CYS A 119 9.65 -3.96 6.68
N GLY A 120 10.10 -4.93 7.48
CA GLY A 120 9.27 -5.80 8.29
C GLY A 120 9.42 -5.50 9.78
N ASN A 121 9.49 -6.54 10.59
CA ASN A 121 9.40 -6.47 12.03
C ASN A 121 10.77 -6.61 12.69
N TYR A 122 10.86 -6.14 13.94
CA TYR A 122 11.97 -6.48 14.82
C TYR A 122 11.67 -7.79 15.54
N TRP A 123 12.63 -8.71 15.50
CA TRP A 123 12.56 -10.01 16.16
C TRP A 123 13.73 -10.15 17.14
N THR A 124 13.46 -10.33 18.43
CA THR A 124 14.55 -10.48 19.42
C THR A 124 15.48 -11.66 19.17
N SER A 125 15.01 -12.67 18.43
CA SER A 125 15.78 -13.86 18.05
C SER A 125 16.48 -13.74 16.69
N HIS A 126 16.29 -12.65 15.94
CA HIS A 126 17.02 -12.42 14.70
C HIS A 126 18.44 -11.92 15.01
N SER A 127 19.43 -12.69 14.57
CA SER A 127 20.85 -12.40 14.76
C SER A 127 21.60 -12.26 13.44
N GLY A 128 20.93 -11.76 12.40
CA GLY A 128 21.51 -11.52 11.07
C GLY A 128 22.60 -10.45 11.09
N THR A 129 23.21 -10.23 9.92
CA THR A 129 24.12 -9.10 9.67
C THR A 129 23.37 -7.97 8.98
N ASP A 130 23.93 -6.76 9.03
CA ASP A 130 23.43 -5.56 8.33
C ASP A 130 24.65 -4.89 7.69
N ALA A 131 25.13 -5.53 6.63
CA ALA A 131 26.29 -5.12 5.86
C ALA A 131 25.91 -4.66 4.45
N HIS A 132 24.67 -4.87 4.04
CA HIS A 132 24.11 -4.50 2.75
C HIS A 132 22.78 -3.76 2.94
N LYS A 133 22.36 -3.10 1.87
CA LYS A 133 21.22 -2.20 1.83
C LYS A 133 20.51 -2.23 0.48
N GLY A 134 19.36 -1.59 0.43
CA GLY A 134 18.45 -1.56 -0.72
C GLY A 134 17.50 -2.76 -0.77
N PRO A 135 16.50 -2.75 -1.67
CA PRO A 135 15.44 -3.78 -1.69
C PRO A 135 15.94 -5.21 -1.87
N ASN A 136 17.06 -5.39 -2.55
CA ASN A 136 17.67 -6.71 -2.78
C ASN A 136 18.72 -7.08 -1.71
N GLN A 137 19.03 -6.17 -0.78
CA GLN A 137 20.03 -6.35 0.27
C GLN A 137 21.40 -6.80 -0.30
N ASP A 138 21.80 -6.22 -1.44
CA ASP A 138 23.00 -6.59 -2.20
C ASP A 138 24.01 -5.45 -2.34
N THR A 139 23.62 -4.22 -2.00
CA THR A 139 24.48 -3.04 -2.11
C THR A 139 25.25 -2.83 -0.82
N PRO A 140 26.58 -2.67 -0.82
CA PRO A 140 27.36 -2.53 0.42
C PRO A 140 26.97 -1.34 1.30
N GLY A 141 27.02 -1.54 2.62
CA GLY A 141 26.70 -0.60 3.69
C GLY A 141 25.43 -1.03 4.43
N GLY A 142 25.37 -0.83 5.75
CA GLY A 142 24.17 -1.15 6.52
C GLY A 142 23.13 -0.03 6.50
N ASP A 143 21.85 -0.40 6.58
CA ASP A 143 20.70 0.51 6.67
C ASP A 143 19.80 0.25 7.90
N GLY A 144 20.08 -0.78 8.70
CA GLY A 144 19.26 -1.17 9.86
C GLY A 144 18.26 -2.29 9.54
N ILE A 145 18.25 -2.81 8.31
CA ILE A 145 17.57 -4.05 7.91
C ILE A 145 18.59 -5.18 7.90
N GLY A 146 18.19 -6.37 8.32
CA GLY A 146 19.02 -7.56 8.23
C GLY A 146 19.17 -8.03 6.78
N ASP A 147 20.40 -8.32 6.38
CA ASP A 147 20.80 -8.82 5.06
C ASP A 147 20.12 -10.15 4.68
N SER A 148 19.57 -10.86 5.67
CA SER A 148 18.95 -12.18 5.50
C SER A 148 17.55 -12.19 6.08
N PRO A 149 16.56 -12.80 5.39
CA PRO A 149 15.21 -12.92 5.90
C PRO A 149 15.16 -13.60 7.28
N PHE A 150 14.24 -13.14 8.14
CA PHE A 150 13.93 -13.87 9.37
C PHE A 150 12.92 -14.98 9.06
N MET A 151 13.33 -16.23 9.30
CA MET A 151 12.49 -17.39 9.06
C MET A 151 11.53 -17.64 10.24
N LEU A 152 10.22 -17.52 10.01
CA LEU A 152 9.20 -17.85 11.02
C LEU A 152 8.87 -19.35 11.05
N ASP A 153 9.23 -20.13 10.03
CA ASP A 153 9.25 -21.60 10.05
C ASP A 153 10.58 -22.19 9.59
N PHE A 154 10.68 -23.49 9.80
CA PHE A 154 11.75 -24.33 9.29
C PHE A 154 11.56 -24.75 7.82
N VAL A 155 10.42 -24.46 7.17
CA VAL A 155 10.09 -24.94 5.81
C VAL A 155 10.26 -23.88 4.71
N GLY A 156 10.63 -22.64 5.05
CA GLY A 156 10.94 -21.62 4.05
C GLY A 156 9.74 -20.77 3.60
N ILE A 157 8.53 -20.98 4.14
CA ILE A 157 7.30 -20.43 3.56
C ILE A 157 6.90 -19.12 4.23
N TRP A 158 7.01 -19.06 5.56
CA TRP A 158 6.71 -17.87 6.34
C TRP A 158 8.02 -17.22 6.77
N PHE A 159 8.33 -16.08 6.19
CA PHE A 159 9.52 -15.30 6.52
C PHE A 159 9.17 -13.81 6.58
N ASP A 160 10.09 -13.05 7.13
CA ASP A 160 10.14 -11.60 7.04
C ASP A 160 11.34 -11.27 6.15
N ASN A 161 11.11 -10.69 4.97
CA ASN A 161 12.19 -10.36 4.02
C ASN A 161 13.08 -9.22 4.48
N TYR A 162 12.57 -8.36 5.35
CA TYR A 162 13.24 -7.13 5.76
C TYR A 162 13.21 -7.01 7.28
N PRO A 163 13.77 -7.99 8.03
CA PRO A 163 13.75 -7.96 9.48
C PRO A 163 14.56 -6.76 9.95
N ARG A 164 14.05 -6.02 10.93
CA ARG A 164 14.78 -4.88 11.49
C ARG A 164 15.85 -5.37 12.47
N MET A 165 17.02 -4.73 12.42
CA MET A 165 18.11 -5.00 13.37
C MET A 165 17.90 -4.34 14.73
N GLU A 166 17.10 -3.28 14.78
CA GLU A 166 16.71 -2.59 16.00
C GLU A 166 15.19 -2.51 16.15
N PRO A 167 14.66 -2.43 17.39
CA PRO A 167 13.25 -2.21 17.64
C PRO A 167 12.69 -1.00 16.86
N TRP A 168 11.51 -1.15 16.27
CA TRP A 168 10.76 -0.03 15.72
C TRP A 168 10.48 1.02 16.80
N ASN A 169 10.91 2.25 16.53
CA ASN A 169 10.74 3.43 17.38
C ASN A 169 10.07 4.60 16.64
N GLY A 170 9.56 4.37 15.42
CA GLY A 170 8.97 5.40 14.57
C GLY A 170 9.85 5.87 13.40
N THR A 171 11.12 5.49 13.33
CA THR A 171 12.02 5.93 12.26
C THR A 171 12.12 4.92 11.11
N LYS A 172 11.82 5.37 9.89
CA LYS A 172 12.15 4.64 8.65
C LYS A 172 13.68 4.48 8.54
N VAL A 173 14.14 3.37 7.98
CA VAL A 173 15.58 3.12 7.76
C VAL A 173 16.12 4.06 6.68
N ASN A 174 17.28 4.67 6.93
CA ASN A 174 17.81 5.73 6.08
C ASN A 174 18.44 5.15 4.79
N TRP A 175 17.68 5.20 3.71
CA TRP A 175 18.13 4.83 2.37
C TRP A 175 17.75 5.92 1.38
N ASP A 176 18.74 6.74 1.04
CA ASP A 176 18.57 7.79 0.04
C ASP A 176 18.95 7.24 -1.35
N THR A 177 17.94 6.90 -2.15
CA THR A 177 18.08 6.54 -3.57
C THR A 177 17.80 7.70 -4.54
N GLY A 178 17.62 8.91 -4.02
CA GLY A 178 17.07 10.03 -4.77
C GLY A 178 15.53 10.03 -4.79
N ALA A 179 14.96 11.02 -5.46
CA ALA A 179 13.51 11.20 -5.51
C ALA A 179 12.83 10.22 -6.48
N PRO A 180 11.58 9.80 -6.19
CA PRO A 180 10.80 8.96 -7.11
C PRO A 180 10.67 9.57 -8.50
N SER A 181 10.80 8.74 -9.52
CA SER A 181 10.71 9.17 -10.93
C SER A 181 9.31 8.92 -11.50
N LEU A 182 8.84 9.83 -12.35
CA LEU A 182 7.51 9.78 -12.98
C LEU A 182 7.66 9.72 -14.50
N SER A 183 6.80 8.93 -15.15
CA SER A 183 6.80 8.77 -16.61
C SER A 183 5.48 8.18 -17.12
N GLY A 184 5.25 8.26 -18.43
CA GLY A 184 4.12 7.58 -19.06
C GLY A 184 2.78 8.18 -18.65
N GLU A 185 2.74 9.49 -18.45
CA GLU A 185 1.53 10.21 -18.12
C GLU A 185 0.50 10.14 -19.24
N TYR A 186 -0.77 10.03 -18.86
CA TYR A 186 -1.90 10.09 -19.77
C TYR A 186 -3.03 10.92 -19.15
N PRO A 187 -3.64 11.86 -19.91
CA PRO A 187 -3.24 12.30 -21.25
C PRO A 187 -1.80 12.87 -21.29
N PRO A 188 -1.08 12.77 -22.44
CA PRO A 188 0.29 13.25 -22.53
C PRO A 188 0.39 14.73 -22.18
N ASP A 189 1.48 15.13 -21.54
CA ASP A 189 1.64 16.52 -21.12
C ASP A 189 1.58 17.50 -22.29
N SER A 190 0.92 18.63 -22.06
CA SER A 190 0.68 19.70 -23.03
C SER A 190 -0.06 19.26 -24.31
N SER A 191 -0.73 18.10 -24.29
CA SER A 191 -1.54 17.63 -25.43
C SER A 191 -2.80 18.47 -25.63
N THR A 192 -3.38 18.41 -26.83
CA THR A 192 -4.59 19.18 -27.20
C THR A 192 -5.63 18.27 -27.85
N GLY A 193 -6.91 18.63 -27.76
CA GLY A 193 -7.99 17.87 -28.38
C GLY A 193 -8.35 16.60 -27.60
N VAL A 194 -8.06 16.58 -26.30
CA VAL A 194 -8.46 15.48 -25.42
C VAL A 194 -9.98 15.51 -25.25
N SER A 195 -10.64 14.35 -25.33
CA SER A 195 -12.10 14.36 -25.25
C SER A 195 -12.60 14.91 -23.93
N VAL A 196 -13.69 15.68 -23.97
CA VAL A 196 -14.36 16.16 -22.75
C VAL A 196 -14.89 15.01 -21.89
N ASN A 197 -14.99 13.80 -22.43
CA ASN A 197 -15.41 12.60 -21.72
C ASN A 197 -14.23 11.73 -21.24
N GLU A 198 -12.99 12.21 -21.35
CA GLU A 198 -11.80 11.48 -20.88
C GLU A 198 -11.93 11.15 -19.39
N PRO A 199 -12.10 9.87 -19.01
CA PRO A 199 -12.53 9.51 -17.67
C PRO A 199 -11.41 9.51 -16.64
N ILE A 200 -10.14 9.52 -17.05
CA ILE A 200 -9.02 9.34 -16.12
C ILE A 200 -7.80 10.22 -16.47
N VAL A 201 -6.95 10.39 -15.47
CA VAL A 201 -5.53 10.70 -15.65
C VAL A 201 -4.69 9.61 -15.00
N ASN A 202 -3.51 9.31 -15.52
CA ASN A 202 -2.60 8.34 -14.93
C ASN A 202 -1.12 8.70 -15.15
N VAL A 203 -0.25 8.10 -14.34
CA VAL A 203 1.21 8.20 -14.44
C VAL A 203 1.87 6.94 -13.86
N THR A 204 2.97 6.52 -14.44
CA THR A 204 3.81 5.47 -13.86
C THR A 204 4.86 6.08 -12.95
N ILE A 205 4.86 5.64 -11.69
CA ILE A 205 5.86 6.02 -10.69
C ILE A 205 6.85 4.87 -10.51
N VAL A 206 8.14 5.17 -10.61
CA VAL A 206 9.24 4.23 -10.37
C VAL A 206 10.20 4.82 -9.36
N ASP A 207 10.49 4.05 -8.33
CA ASP A 207 11.55 4.34 -7.37
C ASP A 207 12.36 3.06 -7.13
N PRO A 208 13.66 3.15 -6.80
CA PRO A 208 14.40 2.01 -6.29
C PRO A 208 13.83 1.45 -4.99
N CYS A 209 13.08 2.23 -4.21
CA CYS A 209 12.26 1.69 -3.13
C CYS A 209 10.98 1.02 -3.66
N ASP A 210 10.45 0.11 -2.86
CA ASP A 210 9.27 -0.66 -3.22
C ASP A 210 7.97 0.04 -2.82
N CYS A 211 8.01 1.07 -1.96
CA CYS A 211 6.81 1.81 -1.55
C CYS A 211 6.95 3.33 -1.50
N ILE A 212 5.87 3.98 -1.89
CA ILE A 212 5.71 5.42 -2.00
C ILE A 212 4.40 5.89 -1.35
N ASP A 213 4.43 7.08 -0.75
CA ASP A 213 3.22 7.87 -0.51
C ASP A 213 2.98 8.72 -1.76
N TRP A 214 1.78 8.71 -2.32
CA TRP A 214 1.46 9.45 -3.54
C TRP A 214 0.07 10.10 -3.49
N SER A 215 -0.09 11.21 -4.21
CA SER A 215 -1.38 11.79 -4.54
C SER A 215 -1.44 12.28 -5.99
N ILE A 216 -2.63 12.21 -6.56
CA ILE A 216 -3.03 12.83 -7.83
C ILE A 216 -4.23 13.74 -7.53
N GLU A 217 -4.14 15.02 -7.87
CA GLU A 217 -5.13 16.04 -7.53
C GLU A 217 -5.28 17.08 -8.65
N GLY A 218 -6.41 17.79 -8.69
CA GLY A 218 -6.65 18.88 -9.66
C GLY A 218 -8.12 19.32 -9.71
N ASP A 219 -8.40 20.52 -10.22
CA ASP A 219 -9.74 21.13 -10.18
C ASP A 219 -10.83 20.31 -10.88
N TYR A 220 -10.45 19.50 -11.88
CA TYR A 220 -11.35 18.62 -12.64
C TYR A 220 -11.04 17.14 -12.43
N ILE A 221 -10.28 16.80 -11.39
CA ILE A 221 -9.86 15.45 -11.04
C ILE A 221 -10.44 15.12 -9.67
N ASN A 222 -10.97 13.92 -9.51
CA ASN A 222 -11.27 13.40 -8.18
C ASN A 222 -9.96 12.92 -7.55
N ASP A 223 -9.55 13.57 -6.46
CA ASP A 223 -8.31 13.27 -5.78
C ASP A 223 -8.15 11.76 -5.50
N ALA A 224 -6.98 11.23 -5.83
CA ALA A 224 -6.59 9.87 -5.52
C ALA A 224 -5.28 9.88 -4.76
N SER A 225 -5.13 9.01 -3.77
CA SER A 225 -3.90 8.92 -2.98
C SER A 225 -3.68 7.53 -2.45
N GLY A 226 -2.43 7.22 -2.11
CA GLY A 226 -2.09 6.00 -1.39
C GLY A 226 -0.90 6.24 -0.47
N THR A 227 -0.93 5.60 0.69
CA THR A 227 0.17 5.65 1.68
C THR A 227 0.89 4.31 1.70
N ASN A 228 2.22 4.35 1.71
CA ASN A 228 3.14 3.23 1.55
C ASN A 228 2.68 2.31 0.40
N SER A 229 2.15 2.85 -0.68
CA SER A 229 1.69 2.04 -1.80
C SER A 229 2.87 1.51 -2.62
N PRO A 230 2.77 0.32 -3.23
CA PRO A 230 3.82 -0.13 -4.14
C PRO A 230 4.00 0.86 -5.30
N CYS A 231 5.20 0.88 -5.90
CA CYS A 231 5.45 1.60 -7.15
C CYS A 231 4.55 1.11 -8.31
N GLY A 232 4.59 1.79 -9.45
CA GLY A 232 3.86 1.44 -10.67
C GLY A 232 2.82 2.48 -11.10
N ASN A 233 1.88 2.05 -11.95
CA ASN A 233 0.87 2.94 -12.53
C ASN A 233 -0.15 3.41 -11.48
N LYS A 234 -0.30 4.72 -11.33
CA LYS A 234 -1.28 5.40 -10.48
C LYS A 234 -2.24 6.21 -11.33
N TRP A 235 -3.49 6.30 -10.92
CA TRP A 235 -4.53 6.96 -11.69
C TRP A 235 -5.57 7.61 -10.79
N ALA A 236 -6.26 8.60 -11.34
CA ALA A 236 -7.39 9.30 -10.74
C ALA A 236 -8.50 9.45 -11.79
N THR A 237 -9.74 9.63 -11.35
CA THR A 237 -10.88 9.83 -12.26
C THR A 237 -11.13 11.31 -12.53
N SER A 238 -11.41 11.65 -13.77
CA SER A 238 -11.84 12.99 -14.17
C SER A 238 -13.30 13.26 -13.76
N ILE A 239 -13.62 14.51 -13.45
CA ILE A 239 -14.99 14.98 -13.23
C ILE A 239 -15.58 15.32 -14.59
N THR A 240 -16.17 14.31 -15.26
CA THR A 240 -16.70 14.47 -16.61
C THR A 240 -18.16 14.93 -16.64
N PRO A 241 -18.58 15.69 -17.67
CA PRO A 241 -17.76 16.19 -18.78
C PRO A 241 -16.78 17.29 -18.32
N LEU A 242 -15.59 17.30 -18.91
CA LEU A 242 -14.65 18.41 -18.79
C LEU A 242 -15.16 19.61 -19.62
N PRO A 243 -14.78 20.85 -19.26
CA PRO A 243 -15.13 22.02 -20.06
C PRO A 243 -14.45 22.01 -21.45
N ASP A 244 -15.12 22.53 -22.48
CA ASP A 244 -14.61 22.59 -23.86
C ASP A 244 -13.50 23.65 -24.01
N ASN A 245 -12.44 23.31 -24.77
CA ASN A 245 -11.31 24.19 -25.08
C ASN A 245 -10.68 24.85 -23.84
N VAL A 246 -10.58 24.08 -22.75
CA VAL A 246 -9.98 24.51 -21.48
C VAL A 246 -8.75 23.67 -21.19
N ILE A 247 -7.73 24.31 -20.63
CA ILE A 247 -6.55 23.62 -20.11
C ILE A 247 -6.92 23.01 -18.76
N ILE A 248 -6.86 21.69 -18.68
CA ILE A 248 -6.98 20.92 -17.45
C ILE A 248 -5.58 20.72 -16.90
N THR A 249 -5.38 21.09 -15.63
CA THR A 249 -4.11 20.91 -14.91
C THR A 249 -4.31 19.93 -13.77
N TRP A 250 -3.35 19.04 -13.60
CA TRP A 250 -3.34 18.06 -12.52
C TRP A 250 -1.92 17.90 -11.97
N TYR A 251 -1.86 17.54 -10.69
CA TYR A 251 -0.65 17.52 -9.89
C TYR A 251 -0.40 16.10 -9.42
N VAL A 252 0.87 15.69 -9.42
CA VAL A 252 1.31 14.44 -8.82
C VAL A 252 2.35 14.75 -7.77
N ASN A 253 2.03 14.39 -6.53
CA ASN A 253 2.96 14.45 -5.42
C ASN A 253 3.34 13.02 -5.06
N VAL A 254 4.64 12.76 -4.89
CA VAL A 254 5.12 11.46 -4.44
C VAL A 254 6.32 11.60 -3.53
N THR A 255 6.39 10.78 -2.48
CA THR A 255 7.56 10.66 -1.60
C THR A 255 7.81 9.21 -1.20
N ASP A 256 9.06 8.83 -1.05
CA ASP A 256 9.50 7.57 -0.44
C ASP A 256 9.64 7.70 1.12
N GLY A 257 9.41 8.91 1.66
CA GLY A 257 9.63 9.28 3.05
C GLY A 257 10.98 9.98 3.33
N PHE A 258 11.87 10.06 2.33
CA PHE A 258 13.16 10.75 2.40
C PHE A 258 13.24 11.89 1.38
N ASN A 259 12.88 11.59 0.14
CA ASN A 259 12.83 12.49 -0.99
C ASN A 259 11.41 12.62 -1.51
N ALA A 260 11.15 13.68 -2.28
CA ALA A 260 9.86 13.89 -2.90
C ALA A 260 10.01 14.41 -4.33
N SER A 261 9.09 13.99 -5.19
CA SER A 261 8.90 14.52 -6.52
C SER A 261 7.51 15.14 -6.62
N HIS A 262 7.49 16.33 -7.21
CA HIS A 262 6.28 17.11 -7.44
C HIS A 262 6.25 17.47 -8.92
N VAL A 263 5.28 16.93 -9.65
CA VAL A 263 5.16 17.13 -11.09
C VAL A 263 3.78 17.68 -11.42
N VAL A 264 3.75 18.61 -12.36
CA VAL A 264 2.52 19.21 -12.87
C VAL A 264 2.37 18.79 -14.32
N TYR A 265 1.19 18.29 -14.67
CA TYR A 265 0.82 17.93 -16.03
C TYR A 265 -0.39 18.73 -16.47
N SER A 266 -0.53 18.92 -17.78
CA SER A 266 -1.69 19.59 -18.34
C SER A 266 -2.09 19.02 -19.69
N PHE A 267 -3.36 19.19 -20.05
CA PHE A 267 -3.85 18.92 -21.39
C PHE A 267 -5.00 19.88 -21.74
N THR A 268 -5.20 20.16 -23.02
CA THR A 268 -6.30 20.99 -23.52
C THR A 268 -7.40 20.11 -24.07
N THR A 269 -8.63 20.28 -23.58
CA THR A 269 -9.80 19.55 -24.07
C THR A 269 -10.14 19.95 -25.50
N GLU A 270 -10.84 19.08 -26.21
CA GLU A 270 -11.46 19.39 -27.48
C GLU A 270 -12.37 20.62 -27.36
N GLY A 271 -12.36 21.48 -28.38
CA GLY A 271 -13.31 22.57 -28.49
C GLY A 271 -14.61 22.10 -29.11
N MET A 272 -15.66 22.93 -29.00
CA MET A 272 -16.88 22.69 -29.77
C MET A 272 -16.56 22.65 -31.26
N ILE A 273 -16.95 21.58 -31.95
CA ILE A 273 -16.87 21.49 -33.40
C ILE A 273 -17.93 22.44 -33.98
N PRO A 274 -17.56 23.47 -34.76
CA PRO A 274 -18.55 24.26 -35.49
C PRO A 274 -19.26 23.32 -36.47
N VAL A 275 -20.60 23.25 -36.39
CA VAL A 275 -21.36 22.55 -37.42
C VAL A 275 -21.67 23.56 -38.50
N VAL A 276 -20.91 23.46 -39.59
CA VAL A 276 -21.28 24.12 -40.84
C VAL A 276 -22.53 23.40 -41.34
N ASP A 277 -23.65 24.11 -41.42
CA ASP A 277 -24.84 23.58 -42.07
C ASP A 277 -24.55 23.31 -43.57
N ALA A 278 -25.43 22.55 -44.23
CA ALA A 278 -25.24 22.20 -45.65
C ALA A 278 -25.39 23.43 -46.59
N ASP A 279 -25.72 24.57 -46.01
CA ASP A 279 -26.04 25.86 -46.60
C ASP A 279 -24.82 26.81 -46.60
N GLY A 280 -23.81 26.52 -45.78
CA GLY A 280 -22.59 27.34 -45.62
C GLY A 280 -22.73 28.50 -44.63
N ASN A 281 -23.72 28.47 -43.74
CA ASN A 281 -23.88 29.44 -42.66
C ASN A 281 -23.39 28.86 -41.31
N ASP A 282 -22.68 29.69 -40.55
CA ASP A 282 -22.15 29.40 -39.20
C ASP A 282 -23.24 29.47 -38.10
N ASP A 283 -24.49 29.13 -38.42
CA ASP A 283 -25.64 29.38 -37.53
C ASP A 283 -25.94 28.21 -36.55
N MET A 284 -25.13 27.14 -36.54
CA MET A 284 -25.28 26.02 -35.59
C MET A 284 -23.97 25.64 -34.88
N ILE A 285 -23.97 25.78 -33.55
CA ILE A 285 -22.94 25.19 -32.69
C ILE A 285 -23.51 23.89 -32.11
N VAL A 286 -22.87 22.75 -32.42
CA VAL A 286 -23.19 21.47 -31.79
C VAL A 286 -22.18 21.21 -30.70
N THR A 287 -22.67 21.01 -29.48
CA THR A 287 -21.84 20.51 -28.38
C THR A 287 -21.40 19.09 -28.69
N ALA A 288 -20.26 18.64 -28.16
CA ALA A 288 -19.78 17.25 -28.27
C ALA A 288 -20.78 16.17 -27.77
N ARG A 289 -21.96 16.61 -27.29
CA ARG A 289 -23.10 15.81 -26.83
C ARG A 289 -24.18 15.56 -27.89
N GLY A 290 -24.06 16.12 -29.09
CA GLY A 290 -25.12 16.03 -30.11
C GLY A 290 -26.40 16.77 -29.72
N GLU A 291 -26.35 17.64 -28.71
CA GLU A 291 -27.44 18.53 -28.35
C GLU A 291 -27.32 19.83 -29.17
N TYR A 292 -28.35 20.11 -29.96
CA TYR A 292 -28.45 21.30 -30.79
C TYR A 292 -28.90 22.48 -29.94
N LEU A 293 -28.07 23.53 -29.86
CA LEU A 293 -28.48 24.83 -29.33
C LEU A 293 -28.86 25.73 -30.51
N PHE A 294 -30.15 26.01 -30.68
CA PHE A 294 -30.62 27.00 -31.65
C PHE A 294 -30.42 28.40 -31.06
N ILE A 295 -29.80 29.31 -31.82
CA ILE A 295 -29.73 30.75 -31.51
C ILE A 295 -31.00 31.44 -32.00
#